data_AF-R6MVA5-F1
#
_entry.id   AF-R6MVA5-F1
#
_cell.length_a   1.000
_cell.length_b   1.000
_cell.length_c   1.000
_cell.angle_alpha   90.00
_cell.angle_beta   90.00
_cell.angle_gamma   90.00
#
_symmetry.space_group_name_H-M   'P 1'
#
loop_
_entity.id
_entity.type
_entity.pdbx_description
1 polymer ?
#
loop_
_entity_poly.entity_id
_entity_poly.type
_entity_poly.pdbx_seq_one_letter_code
_entity_poly.pdbx_strand_id
1 'polypeptide(L)'
;MKKSTKKVVIIICCVLAVALIAGGTVVSVNVYNKNMKEQQIEQILSDIKGKYDTFVNESDRDKRIIIIKNLENDLTDYLKNNEPVEKIKEEYQSDLEQMKSYFVTYYEKVISDNTLNEVEKITDKTKLKACKDKLTTLLDKLNSEKDAVLSSEKFEELKTKIQDLIDKYSARIDAIEQAEKEAKDKLEQEAQTIIDEDKEKIEEVIEPENNSYTEESNTAAESTDTDSNYDSSDDDSDTPNDLVPITPFEIPDDYIYTY
;
A
#
# COMPACT_ATOMS: atom_id res chain seq x y z
N MET A 1 -21.22 19.94 22.94
CA MET A 1 -21.97 18.67 23.04
C MET A 1 -23.40 18.95 22.57
N LYS A 2 -24.12 18.16 21.77
CA LYS A 2 -24.00 16.78 21.28
C LYS A 2 -25.06 16.68 20.15
N LYS A 3 -24.74 16.15 18.97
CA LYS A 3 -25.77 15.68 18.03
C LYS A 3 -25.19 14.65 17.07
N SER A 4 -25.23 13.38 17.47
CA SER A 4 -24.92 12.25 16.58
C SER A 4 -25.48 10.94 17.15
N THR A 5 -26.81 10.84 17.25
CA THR A 5 -27.46 9.58 17.72
C THR A 5 -28.44 8.99 16.70
N LYS A 6 -28.52 9.51 15.47
CA LYS A 6 -29.45 8.99 14.45
C LYS A 6 -28.88 7.89 13.56
N LYS A 7 -27.55 7.78 13.44
CA LYS A 7 -26.90 6.77 12.57
C LYS A 7 -26.63 5.42 13.25
N VAL A 8 -26.47 5.40 14.59
CA VAL A 8 -26.20 4.17 15.35
C VAL A 8 -27.47 3.37 15.66
N VAL A 9 -28.64 4.03 15.72
CA VAL A 9 -29.92 3.37 16.05
C VAL A 9 -30.42 2.45 14.92
N ILE A 10 -30.06 2.73 13.65
CA ILE A 10 -30.48 1.89 12.52
C ILE A 10 -29.73 0.55 12.50
N ILE A 11 -28.44 0.54 12.87
CA ILE A 11 -27.62 -0.69 12.89
C ILE A 11 -28.03 -1.61 14.05
N ILE A 12 -28.56 -1.07 15.15
CA ILE A 12 -29.02 -1.86 16.31
C ILE A 12 -30.45 -2.41 16.11
N CYS A 13 -31.26 -1.81 15.24
CA CYS A 13 -32.63 -2.27 14.99
C CYS A 13 -32.73 -3.55 14.15
N CYS A 14 -31.72 -3.89 13.33
CA CYS A 14 -31.76 -5.10 12.51
C CYS A 14 -31.54 -6.40 13.32
N VAL A 15 -30.85 -6.33 14.46
CA VAL A 15 -30.51 -7.52 15.27
C VAL A 15 -31.71 -8.04 16.08
N LEU A 16 -32.71 -7.19 16.35
CA LEU A 16 -33.86 -7.57 17.20
C LEU A 16 -35.03 -8.23 16.45
N ALA A 17 -35.04 -8.22 15.11
CA ALA A 17 -36.12 -8.84 14.35
C ALA A 17 -36.08 -10.38 14.35
N VAL A 18 -34.92 -10.99 14.64
CA VAL A 18 -34.72 -12.46 14.55
C VAL A 18 -35.14 -13.20 15.83
N ALA A 19 -35.34 -12.51 16.97
CA ALA A 19 -35.52 -13.16 18.27
C ALA A 19 -36.99 -13.51 18.66
N LEU A 20 -38.00 -13.16 17.86
CA LEU A 20 -39.40 -13.21 18.32
C LEU A 20 -40.24 -14.44 17.89
N ILE A 21 -39.68 -15.48 17.27
CA ILE A 21 -40.48 -16.61 16.74
C ILE A 21 -40.01 -17.98 17.26
N ALA A 22 -39.63 -18.04 18.53
CA ALA A 22 -39.46 -19.30 19.26
C ALA A 22 -40.59 -19.47 20.28
N GLY A 23 -41.80 -19.82 19.83
CA GLY A 23 -42.83 -20.31 20.75
C GLY A 23 -44.27 -20.09 20.30
N GLY A 24 -44.95 -21.17 19.89
CA GLY A 24 -46.38 -21.32 20.21
C GLY A 24 -47.33 -21.85 19.13
N THR A 25 -47.70 -23.13 19.31
CA THR A 25 -49.02 -23.74 19.06
C THR A 25 -49.37 -24.29 17.67
N VAL A 26 -50.02 -25.44 17.75
CA VAL A 26 -50.17 -26.47 16.73
C VAL A 26 -51.66 -26.54 16.34
N VAL A 27 -51.92 -26.66 15.03
CA VAL A 27 -53.16 -27.16 14.40
C VAL A 27 -54.39 -26.21 14.31
N SER A 28 -54.41 -25.36 13.27
CA SER A 28 -55.63 -24.91 12.53
C SER A 28 -55.33 -23.98 11.33
N VAL A 29 -54.10 -23.98 10.78
CA VAL A 29 -53.49 -22.80 10.15
C VAL A 29 -52.69 -23.15 8.87
N ASN A 30 -53.15 -24.03 7.97
CA ASN A 30 -52.26 -24.53 6.88
C ASN A 30 -51.95 -23.49 5.77
N VAL A 31 -52.91 -22.66 5.37
CA VAL A 31 -52.69 -21.62 4.33
C VAL A 31 -52.14 -20.32 4.96
N TYR A 32 -52.65 -19.94 6.13
CA TYR A 32 -52.19 -18.73 6.83
C TYR A 32 -50.72 -18.87 7.27
N ASN A 33 -50.28 -20.06 7.72
CA ASN A 33 -48.86 -20.28 8.06
C ASN A 33 -47.96 -20.29 6.83
N LYS A 34 -48.46 -20.70 5.66
CA LYS A 34 -47.65 -20.70 4.44
C LYS A 34 -47.35 -19.27 3.98
N ASN A 35 -48.36 -18.41 3.91
CA ASN A 35 -48.18 -17.01 3.53
C ASN A 35 -47.29 -16.26 4.52
N MET A 36 -47.43 -16.51 5.83
CA MET A 36 -46.58 -15.90 6.85
C MET A 36 -45.11 -16.36 6.74
N LYS A 37 -44.86 -17.64 6.44
CA LYS A 37 -43.52 -18.16 6.19
C LYS A 37 -42.90 -17.58 4.92
N GLU A 38 -43.67 -17.45 3.83
CA GLU A 38 -43.20 -16.83 2.59
C GLU A 38 -42.86 -15.35 2.80
N GLN A 39 -43.69 -14.59 3.52
CA GLN A 39 -43.41 -13.20 3.88
C GLN A 39 -42.14 -13.04 4.74
N GLN A 40 -41.91 -13.96 5.68
CA GLN A 40 -40.68 -13.97 6.48
C GLN A 40 -39.44 -14.22 5.60
N ILE A 41 -39.54 -15.16 4.66
CA ILE A 41 -38.45 -15.43 3.71
C ILE A 41 -38.18 -14.19 2.85
N GLU A 42 -39.21 -13.56 2.30
CA GLU A 42 -39.09 -12.34 1.50
C GLU A 42 -38.46 -11.18 2.30
N GLN A 43 -38.85 -11.01 3.57
CA GLN A 43 -38.25 -9.99 4.43
C GLN A 43 -36.76 -10.25 4.66
N ILE A 44 -36.37 -11.50 4.96
CA ILE A 44 -34.96 -11.85 5.16
C ILE A 44 -34.15 -11.60 3.88
N LEU A 45 -34.67 -12.01 2.72
CA LEU A 45 -34.01 -11.76 1.43
C LEU A 45 -33.88 -10.26 1.15
N SER A 46 -34.91 -9.47 1.46
CA SER A 46 -34.86 -8.01 1.33
C SER A 46 -33.81 -7.39 2.27
N ASP A 47 -33.66 -7.92 3.48
CA ASP A 47 -32.68 -7.42 4.45
C ASP A 47 -31.23 -7.76 4.02
N ILE A 48 -31.02 -8.96 3.46
CA ILE A 48 -29.73 -9.37 2.86
C ILE A 48 -29.36 -8.40 1.74
N LYS A 49 -30.28 -8.22 0.78
CA LYS A 49 -30.09 -7.29 -0.35
C LYS A 49 -29.81 -5.86 0.13
N GLY A 50 -30.53 -5.37 1.13
CA GLY A 50 -30.30 -4.02 1.68
C GLY A 50 -28.90 -3.84 2.27
N LYS A 51 -28.32 -4.87 2.90
CA LYS A 51 -26.93 -4.86 3.37
C LYS A 51 -25.95 -4.87 2.20
N TYR A 52 -26.24 -5.62 1.14
CA TYR A 52 -25.45 -5.59 -0.09
C TYR A 52 -25.46 -4.22 -0.76
N ASP A 53 -26.63 -3.61 -0.94
CA ASP A 53 -26.74 -2.27 -1.49
C ASP A 53 -25.98 -1.24 -0.62
N THR A 54 -26.02 -1.42 0.71
CA THR A 54 -25.22 -0.59 1.64
C THR A 54 -23.72 -0.78 1.42
N PHE A 55 -23.26 -2.02 1.22
CA PHE A 55 -21.86 -2.30 0.90
C PHE A 55 -21.44 -1.61 -0.40
N VAL A 56 -22.21 -1.77 -1.48
CA VAL A 56 -21.90 -1.22 -2.79
C VAL A 56 -21.77 0.31 -2.74
N ASN A 57 -22.64 0.97 -2.00
CA ASN A 57 -22.67 2.43 -1.88
C ASN A 57 -21.70 3.01 -0.82
N GLU A 58 -21.04 2.17 -0.01
CA GLU A 58 -20.12 2.65 1.02
C GLU A 58 -18.74 2.98 0.43
N SER A 59 -18.26 4.20 0.56
CA SER A 59 -16.92 4.57 0.05
C SER A 59 -15.78 4.12 0.97
N ASP A 60 -16.06 3.99 2.26
CA ASP A 60 -15.08 3.67 3.28
C ASP A 60 -14.79 2.15 3.33
N ARG A 61 -13.52 1.79 3.13
CA ARG A 61 -13.09 0.40 3.06
C ARG A 61 -13.26 -0.35 4.38
N ASP A 62 -12.98 0.29 5.51
CA ASP A 62 -13.11 -0.35 6.82
C ASP A 62 -14.57 -0.60 7.15
N LYS A 63 -15.46 0.32 6.76
CA LYS A 63 -16.90 0.10 6.88
C LYS A 63 -17.41 -1.00 5.95
N ARG A 64 -16.88 -1.13 4.74
CA ARG A 64 -17.15 -2.29 3.87
C ARG A 64 -16.79 -3.61 4.56
N ILE A 65 -15.65 -3.68 5.23
CA ILE A 65 -15.24 -4.87 6.01
C ILE A 65 -16.22 -5.13 7.16
N ILE A 66 -16.67 -4.09 7.86
CA ILE A 66 -17.68 -4.23 8.93
C ILE A 66 -18.99 -4.80 8.39
N ILE A 67 -19.43 -4.37 7.20
CA ILE A 67 -20.66 -4.89 6.58
C ILE A 67 -20.53 -6.39 6.26
N ILE A 68 -19.39 -6.83 5.71
CA ILE A 68 -19.11 -8.25 5.48
C ILE A 68 -19.21 -9.04 6.79
N LYS A 69 -18.51 -8.60 7.84
CA LYS A 69 -18.54 -9.28 9.16
C LYS A 69 -19.94 -9.38 9.75
N ASN A 70 -20.74 -8.31 9.61
CA ASN A 70 -22.13 -8.34 10.06
C ASN A 70 -22.92 -9.39 9.28
N LEU A 71 -22.79 -9.43 7.96
CA LEU A 71 -23.49 -10.39 7.11
C LEU A 71 -23.09 -11.85 7.40
N GLU A 72 -21.81 -12.11 7.72
CA GLU A 72 -21.34 -13.42 8.19
C GLU A 72 -21.95 -13.83 9.54
N ASN A 73 -22.05 -12.87 10.47
CA ASN A 73 -22.70 -13.10 11.75
C ASN A 73 -24.20 -13.35 11.57
N ASP A 74 -24.87 -12.60 10.70
CA ASP A 74 -26.29 -12.80 10.39
C ASP A 74 -26.54 -14.18 9.79
N LEU A 75 -25.69 -14.65 8.88
CA LEU A 75 -25.76 -16.00 8.34
C LEU A 75 -25.57 -17.05 9.45
N THR A 76 -24.57 -16.85 10.32
CA THR A 76 -24.29 -17.75 11.44
C THR A 76 -25.48 -17.83 12.41
N ASP A 77 -26.03 -16.67 12.78
CA ASP A 77 -27.20 -16.56 13.66
C ASP A 77 -28.45 -17.14 13.01
N TYR A 78 -28.63 -16.93 11.70
CA TYR A 78 -29.73 -17.52 10.94
C TYR A 78 -29.67 -19.05 10.98
N LEU A 79 -28.52 -19.64 10.63
CA LEU A 79 -28.31 -21.10 10.62
C LEU A 79 -28.45 -21.74 12.01
N LYS A 80 -28.14 -20.99 13.07
CA LYS A 80 -28.26 -21.48 14.45
C LYS A 80 -29.69 -21.47 14.97
N ASN A 81 -30.46 -20.45 14.62
CA ASN A 81 -31.75 -20.16 15.26
C ASN A 81 -32.98 -20.51 14.40
N ASN A 82 -32.80 -20.81 13.11
CA ASN A 82 -33.89 -21.07 12.17
C ASN A 82 -33.76 -22.44 11.49
N GLU A 83 -34.88 -22.96 10.99
CA GLU A 83 -34.85 -24.08 10.04
C GLU A 83 -34.22 -23.56 8.72
N PRO A 84 -33.09 -24.13 8.26
CA PRO A 84 -32.39 -23.59 7.10
C PRO A 84 -33.23 -23.70 5.83
N VAL A 85 -33.66 -22.54 5.32
CA VAL A 85 -34.20 -22.41 3.96
C VAL A 85 -33.02 -22.22 2.99
N GLU A 86 -32.84 -23.14 2.06
CA GLU A 86 -31.67 -23.16 1.15
C GLU A 86 -31.55 -21.83 0.37
N LYS A 87 -32.65 -21.29 -0.15
CA LYS A 87 -32.65 -20.01 -0.87
C LYS A 87 -32.04 -18.85 -0.06
N ILE A 88 -32.33 -18.77 1.24
CA ILE A 88 -31.79 -17.71 2.11
C ILE A 88 -30.28 -17.91 2.29
N LYS A 89 -29.86 -19.16 2.51
CA LYS A 89 -28.45 -19.52 2.67
C LYS A 89 -27.65 -19.22 1.39
N GLU A 90 -28.19 -19.58 0.24
CA GLU A 90 -27.59 -19.29 -1.07
C GLU A 90 -27.44 -17.78 -1.29
N GLU A 91 -28.45 -16.98 -0.94
CA GLU A 91 -28.38 -15.52 -1.07
C GLU A 91 -27.27 -14.92 -0.19
N TYR A 92 -27.21 -15.30 1.10
CA TYR A 92 -26.12 -14.89 1.99
C TYR A 92 -24.74 -15.26 1.43
N GLN A 93 -24.58 -16.49 0.95
CA GLN A 93 -23.31 -16.97 0.42
C GLN A 93 -22.91 -16.22 -0.85
N SER A 94 -23.86 -15.98 -1.75
CA SER A 94 -23.64 -15.24 -2.99
C SER A 94 -23.21 -13.79 -2.71
N ASP A 95 -23.93 -13.10 -1.83
CA ASP A 95 -23.60 -11.71 -1.50
C ASP A 95 -22.26 -11.61 -0.78
N LEU A 96 -21.95 -12.51 0.16
CA LEU A 96 -20.65 -12.57 0.81
C LEU A 96 -19.51 -12.80 -0.18
N GLU A 97 -19.70 -13.72 -1.15
CA GLU A 97 -18.70 -13.99 -2.19
C GLU A 97 -18.45 -12.76 -3.06
N GLN A 98 -19.52 -12.11 -3.53
CA GLN A 98 -19.43 -10.88 -4.33
C GLN A 98 -18.77 -9.74 -3.56
N MET A 99 -19.13 -9.52 -2.30
CA MET A 99 -18.51 -8.50 -1.45
C MET A 99 -17.02 -8.75 -1.24
N LYS A 100 -16.61 -10.00 -1.01
CA LYS A 100 -15.19 -10.36 -0.84
C LYS A 100 -14.42 -10.23 -2.15
N SER A 101 -15.05 -10.55 -3.29
CA SER A 101 -14.45 -10.41 -4.62
C SER A 101 -13.99 -8.97 -4.90
N TYR A 102 -14.74 -7.95 -4.45
CA TYR A 102 -14.30 -6.54 -4.53
C TYR A 102 -12.88 -6.31 -3.96
N PHE A 103 -12.56 -6.93 -2.83
CA PHE A 103 -11.24 -6.81 -2.21
C PHE A 103 -10.18 -7.58 -3.00
N VAL A 104 -10.49 -8.80 -3.44
CA VAL A 104 -9.61 -9.62 -4.27
C VAL A 104 -9.25 -8.89 -5.56
N THR A 105 -10.23 -8.36 -6.29
CA THR A 105 -10.02 -7.59 -7.52
C THR A 105 -9.14 -6.36 -7.26
N TYR A 106 -9.34 -5.65 -6.14
CA TYR A 106 -8.45 -4.54 -5.77
C TYR A 106 -7.00 -5.00 -5.60
N TYR A 107 -6.76 -6.09 -4.86
CA TYR A 107 -5.40 -6.60 -4.64
C TYR A 107 -4.74 -7.02 -5.95
N GLU A 108 -5.44 -7.79 -6.78
CA GLU A 108 -4.95 -8.23 -8.08
C GLU A 108 -4.66 -7.06 -9.01
N LYS A 109 -5.50 -6.01 -8.99
CA LYS A 109 -5.27 -4.80 -9.76
C LYS A 109 -4.00 -4.09 -9.32
N VAL A 110 -3.77 -3.86 -8.03
CA VAL A 110 -2.55 -3.20 -7.55
C VAL A 110 -1.32 -4.04 -7.89
N ILE A 111 -1.39 -5.37 -7.80
CA ILE A 111 -0.30 -6.27 -8.24
C ILE A 111 -0.03 -6.08 -9.73
N SER A 112 -1.06 -6.13 -10.57
CA SER A 112 -0.94 -5.97 -12.03
C SER A 112 -0.35 -4.61 -12.41
N ASP A 113 -0.87 -3.52 -11.84
CA ASP A 113 -0.42 -2.14 -12.11
C ASP A 113 1.04 -1.91 -11.70
N ASN A 114 1.57 -2.70 -10.77
CA ASN A 114 2.96 -2.61 -10.30
C ASN A 114 3.83 -3.78 -10.77
N THR A 115 3.35 -4.60 -11.71
CA THR A 115 4.15 -5.63 -12.36
C THR A 115 4.85 -5.05 -13.58
N LEU A 116 6.18 -5.05 -13.57
CA LEU A 116 7.01 -4.52 -14.64
C LEU A 116 7.55 -5.67 -15.51
N ASN A 117 7.48 -5.48 -16.82
CA ASN A 117 8.09 -6.39 -17.78
C ASN A 117 9.60 -6.15 -17.87
N GLU A 118 10.36 -7.22 -18.14
CA GLU A 118 11.81 -7.16 -18.37
C GLU A 118 12.59 -6.40 -17.27
N VAL A 119 12.26 -6.68 -16.02
CA VAL A 119 12.82 -6.02 -14.82
C VAL A 119 14.35 -5.95 -14.85
N GLU A 120 14.98 -7.03 -15.30
CA GLU A 120 16.43 -7.16 -15.45
C GLU A 120 17.08 -6.14 -16.41
N LYS A 121 16.30 -5.52 -17.29
CA LYS A 121 16.77 -4.46 -18.21
C LYS A 121 16.48 -3.05 -17.70
N ILE A 122 15.63 -2.90 -16.67
CA ILE A 122 15.26 -1.59 -16.13
C ILE A 122 16.47 -0.98 -15.44
N THR A 123 16.82 0.26 -15.77
CA THR A 123 17.88 1.05 -15.11
C THR A 123 17.33 2.18 -14.25
N ASP A 124 16.05 2.54 -14.42
CA ASP A 124 15.37 3.55 -13.61
C ASP A 124 15.08 3.00 -12.21
N LYS A 125 16.00 3.31 -11.29
CA LYS A 125 15.92 2.93 -9.88
C LYS A 125 14.74 3.57 -9.15
N THR A 126 14.35 4.79 -9.51
CA THR A 126 13.22 5.50 -8.88
C THR A 126 11.91 4.80 -9.20
N LYS A 127 11.73 4.36 -10.45
CA LYS A 127 10.57 3.55 -10.86
C LYS A 127 10.48 2.23 -10.09
N LEU A 128 11.60 1.52 -9.94
CA LEU A 128 11.66 0.26 -9.18
C LEU A 128 11.31 0.48 -7.70
N LYS A 129 11.87 1.52 -7.06
CA LYS A 129 11.56 1.89 -5.67
C LYS A 129 10.08 2.21 -5.49
N ALA A 130 9.51 3.04 -6.37
CA ALA A 130 8.09 3.39 -6.31
C ALA A 130 7.14 2.17 -6.44
N CYS A 131 7.44 1.22 -7.33
CA CYS A 131 6.67 -0.02 -7.43
C CYS A 131 6.84 -0.91 -6.19
N LYS A 132 8.07 -1.06 -5.69
CA LYS A 132 8.36 -1.81 -4.47
C LYS A 132 7.59 -1.25 -3.26
N ASP A 133 7.62 0.06 -3.04
CA ASP A 133 6.95 0.71 -1.90
C ASP A 133 5.42 0.53 -1.94
N LYS A 134 4.82 0.63 -3.13
CA LYS A 134 3.38 0.34 -3.33
C LYS A 134 3.05 -1.11 -3.00
N LEU A 135 3.89 -2.05 -3.43
CA LEU A 135 3.71 -3.48 -3.15
C LEU A 135 3.90 -3.80 -1.66
N THR A 136 4.87 -3.19 -0.98
CA THR A 136 5.05 -3.33 0.47
C THR A 136 3.82 -2.81 1.23
N THR A 137 3.31 -1.64 0.85
CA THR A 137 2.08 -1.09 1.44
C THR A 137 0.88 -2.01 1.18
N LEU A 138 0.80 -2.62 0.00
CA LEU A 138 -0.24 -3.59 -0.34
C LEU A 138 -0.13 -4.85 0.52
N LEU A 139 1.07 -5.35 0.76
CA LEU A 139 1.33 -6.53 1.59
C LEU A 139 0.87 -6.31 3.03
N ASP A 140 1.18 -5.16 3.61
CA ASP A 140 0.72 -4.81 4.96
C ASP A 140 -0.81 -4.76 5.04
N LYS A 141 -1.45 -4.15 4.04
CA LYS A 141 -2.90 -4.10 3.94
C LYS A 141 -3.50 -5.51 3.82
N LEU A 142 -2.98 -6.32 2.91
CA LEU A 142 -3.40 -7.72 2.70
C LEU A 142 -3.34 -8.51 4.01
N ASN A 143 -2.24 -8.38 4.77
CA ASN A 143 -2.06 -9.04 6.07
C ASN A 143 -3.08 -8.59 7.11
N SER A 144 -3.41 -7.29 7.15
CA SER A 144 -4.36 -6.74 8.11
C SER A 144 -5.82 -7.14 7.83
N GLU A 145 -6.17 -7.40 6.56
CA GLU A 145 -7.54 -7.68 6.12
C GLU A 145 -7.80 -9.18 5.91
N LYS A 146 -6.78 -10.05 5.99
CA LYS A 146 -6.81 -11.45 5.54
C LYS A 146 -8.00 -12.26 6.07
N ASP A 147 -8.31 -12.17 7.36
CA ASP A 147 -9.32 -13.03 7.99
C ASP A 147 -10.75 -12.55 7.71
N ALA A 148 -10.91 -11.31 7.23
CA ALA A 148 -12.22 -10.72 6.99
C ALA A 148 -12.67 -10.87 5.54
N VAL A 149 -11.74 -10.79 4.58
CA VAL A 149 -12.10 -10.68 3.15
C VAL A 149 -11.45 -11.71 2.25
N LEU A 150 -10.57 -12.58 2.77
CA LEU A 150 -9.86 -13.57 1.98
C LEU A 150 -10.06 -14.99 2.53
N SER A 151 -10.07 -15.96 1.62
CA SER A 151 -9.79 -17.35 1.99
C SER A 151 -8.29 -17.50 2.27
N SER A 152 -7.95 -18.51 3.08
CA SER A 152 -6.54 -18.84 3.38
C SER A 152 -5.73 -19.09 2.10
N GLU A 153 -6.30 -19.83 1.15
CA GLU A 153 -5.67 -20.13 -0.13
C GLU A 153 -5.39 -18.86 -0.95
N LYS A 154 -6.41 -17.98 -1.09
CA LYS A 154 -6.26 -16.76 -1.89
C LYS A 154 -5.30 -15.77 -1.24
N PHE A 155 -5.28 -15.71 0.09
CA PHE A 155 -4.31 -14.92 0.84
C PHE A 155 -2.88 -15.36 0.54
N GLU A 156 -2.56 -16.64 0.66
CA GLU A 156 -1.20 -17.14 0.38
C GLU A 156 -0.80 -16.97 -1.10
N GLU A 157 -1.74 -17.13 -2.04
CA GLU A 157 -1.52 -16.87 -3.46
C GLU A 157 -1.10 -15.42 -3.71
N LEU A 158 -1.88 -14.45 -3.22
CA LEU A 158 -1.63 -13.03 -3.42
C LEU A 158 -0.36 -12.58 -2.68
N LYS A 159 -0.17 -13.05 -1.45
CA LYS A 159 1.00 -12.75 -0.63
C LYS A 159 2.29 -13.19 -1.32
N THR A 160 2.31 -14.42 -1.85
CA THR A 160 3.49 -14.96 -2.56
C THR A 160 3.81 -14.11 -3.78
N LYS A 161 2.81 -13.81 -4.62
CA LYS A 161 2.98 -12.93 -5.80
C LYS A 161 3.55 -11.56 -5.45
N ILE A 162 3.06 -10.94 -4.37
CA ILE A 162 3.55 -9.63 -3.92
C ILE A 162 5.00 -9.74 -3.44
N GLN A 163 5.33 -10.75 -2.63
CA GLN A 163 6.68 -10.92 -2.10
C GLN A 163 7.70 -11.19 -3.21
N ASP A 164 7.37 -12.06 -4.18
CA ASP A 164 8.23 -12.35 -5.32
C ASP A 164 8.58 -11.08 -6.11
N LEU A 165 7.61 -10.18 -6.32
CA LEU A 165 7.84 -8.91 -7.00
C LEU A 165 8.72 -7.96 -6.17
N ILE A 166 8.47 -7.86 -4.86
CA ILE A 166 9.28 -7.04 -3.94
C ILE A 166 10.75 -7.50 -3.97
N ASP A 167 10.98 -8.81 -3.89
CA ASP A 167 12.31 -9.40 -3.87
C ASP A 167 13.00 -9.17 -5.22
N LYS A 168 12.28 -9.37 -6.34
CA LYS A 168 12.78 -9.13 -7.70
C LYS A 168 13.21 -7.68 -7.90
N TYR A 169 12.42 -6.71 -7.43
CA TYR A 169 12.76 -5.28 -7.52
C TYR A 169 13.92 -4.91 -6.61
N SER A 170 13.97 -5.47 -5.41
CA SER A 170 15.09 -5.24 -4.48
C SER A 170 16.41 -5.71 -5.10
N ALA A 171 16.46 -6.95 -5.60
CA ALA A 171 17.66 -7.48 -6.25
C ALA A 171 18.09 -6.65 -7.46
N ARG A 172 17.14 -6.12 -8.24
CA ARG A 172 17.47 -5.27 -9.39
C ARG A 172 18.02 -3.91 -8.96
N ILE A 173 17.43 -3.29 -7.93
CA ILE A 173 17.94 -2.04 -7.37
C ILE A 173 19.37 -2.22 -6.89
N ASP A 174 19.65 -3.29 -6.14
CA ASP A 174 20.99 -3.58 -5.62
C ASP A 174 22.01 -3.77 -6.76
N ALA A 175 21.61 -4.47 -7.83
CA ALA A 175 22.47 -4.65 -9.01
C ALA A 175 22.79 -3.34 -9.74
N ILE A 176 21.83 -2.40 -9.80
CA ILE A 176 22.05 -1.07 -10.38
C ILE A 176 23.03 -0.28 -9.49
N GLU A 177 22.80 -0.27 -8.17
CA GLU A 177 23.66 0.45 -7.22
C GLU A 177 25.09 -0.08 -7.22
N GLN A 178 25.27 -1.40 -7.35
CA GLN A 178 26.59 -2.01 -7.49
C GLN A 178 27.27 -1.58 -8.81
N ALA A 179 26.56 -1.58 -9.93
CA ALA A 179 27.11 -1.15 -11.22
C ALA A 179 27.47 0.35 -11.24
N GLU A 180 26.65 1.20 -10.62
CA GLU A 180 26.93 2.63 -10.45
C GLU A 180 28.21 2.85 -9.64
N LYS A 181 28.41 2.08 -8.57
CA LYS A 181 29.61 2.14 -7.74
C LYS A 181 30.86 1.71 -8.50
N GLU A 182 30.81 0.56 -9.18
CA GLU A 182 31.95 0.06 -9.97
C GLU A 182 32.35 1.02 -11.11
N ALA A 183 31.37 1.67 -11.76
CA ALA A 183 31.64 2.66 -12.78
C ALA A 183 32.32 3.91 -12.21
N LYS A 184 31.88 4.37 -11.02
CA LYS A 184 32.50 5.50 -10.32
C LYS A 184 33.94 5.17 -9.91
N ASP A 185 34.17 4.00 -9.32
CA ASP A 185 35.49 3.57 -8.87
C ASP A 185 36.49 3.48 -10.04
N LYS A 186 36.04 3.02 -11.23
CA LYS A 186 36.88 3.00 -12.44
C LYS A 186 37.23 4.40 -12.93
N LEU A 187 36.27 5.32 -12.96
CA LEU A 187 36.52 6.71 -13.36
C LEU A 187 37.47 7.42 -12.40
N GLU A 188 37.36 7.15 -11.10
CA GLU A 188 38.25 7.69 -10.08
C GLU A 188 39.68 7.13 -10.20
N GLN A 189 39.83 5.84 -10.47
CA GLN A 189 41.13 5.22 -10.75
C GLN A 189 41.78 5.79 -12.03
N GLU A 190 41.02 5.90 -13.12
CA GLU A 190 41.53 6.46 -14.39
C GLU A 190 41.97 7.93 -14.20
N ALA A 191 41.18 8.74 -13.49
CA ALA A 191 41.55 10.13 -13.17
C ALA A 191 42.82 10.23 -12.33
N GLN A 192 42.98 9.36 -11.32
CA GLN A 192 44.17 9.33 -10.48
C GLN A 192 45.42 8.92 -11.27
N THR A 193 45.32 7.92 -12.17
CA THR A 193 46.46 7.52 -13.02
C THR A 193 46.93 8.64 -13.95
N ILE A 194 46.03 9.45 -14.50
CA ILE A 194 46.39 10.59 -15.34
C ILE A 194 47.13 11.67 -14.52
N ILE A 195 46.68 11.95 -13.30
CA ILE A 195 47.34 12.90 -12.40
C ILE A 195 48.74 12.44 -12.02
N ASP A 196 48.90 11.15 -11.71
CA ASP A 196 50.19 10.59 -11.31
C ASP A 196 51.18 10.54 -12.50
N GLU A 197 50.73 10.17 -13.70
CA GLU A 197 51.56 10.20 -14.92
C GLU A 197 52.00 11.62 -15.31
N ASP A 198 51.12 12.62 -15.18
CA ASP A 198 51.48 14.02 -15.47
C ASP A 198 52.43 14.59 -14.40
N LYS A 199 52.34 14.11 -13.16
CA LYS A 199 53.32 14.44 -12.10
C LYS A 199 54.70 13.88 -12.40
N GLU A 200 54.80 12.60 -12.79
CA GLU A 200 56.08 11.98 -13.15
C GLU A 200 56.75 12.67 -14.34
N LYS A 201 55.98 13.07 -15.37
CA LYS A 201 56.52 13.83 -16.51
C LYS A 201 57.03 15.21 -16.14
N ILE A 202 56.43 15.87 -15.15
CA ILE A 202 56.92 17.17 -14.67
C ILE A 202 58.19 17.00 -13.83
N GLU A 203 58.28 15.95 -13.00
CA GLU A 203 59.50 15.65 -12.23
C GLU A 203 60.67 15.19 -13.13
N GLU A 204 60.43 14.47 -14.22
CA GLU A 204 61.48 14.05 -15.16
C GLU A 204 62.06 15.24 -15.98
N VAL A 205 61.28 16.30 -16.20
CA VAL A 205 61.75 17.52 -16.89
C VAL A 205 62.52 18.47 -15.95
N ILE A 206 62.44 18.26 -14.63
CA ILE A 206 63.20 18.99 -13.61
C ILE A 206 64.32 18.09 -13.07
N GLU A 207 65.23 17.64 -13.94
CA GLU A 207 66.57 17.28 -13.48
C GLU A 207 67.35 18.58 -13.14
N PRO A 208 67.99 18.68 -11.98
CA PRO A 208 68.80 19.85 -11.66
C PRO A 208 70.07 19.86 -12.54
N GLU A 209 70.16 20.82 -13.47
CA GLU A 209 71.45 21.29 -13.93
C GLU A 209 72.21 21.84 -12.72
N ASN A 210 73.05 20.99 -12.18
CA ASN A 210 74.03 21.31 -11.15
C ASN A 210 75.09 22.21 -11.79
N ASN A 211 74.89 23.54 -11.74
CA ASN A 211 75.96 24.49 -11.98
C ASN A 211 76.23 25.30 -10.72
N SER A 212 77.38 24.96 -10.12
CA SER A 212 78.07 25.63 -9.04
C SER A 212 78.14 27.14 -9.25
N TYR A 213 77.55 27.92 -8.35
CA TYR A 213 78.15 29.16 -7.83
C TYR A 213 77.82 29.31 -6.35
N THR A 214 78.87 29.17 -5.54
CA THR A 214 78.95 29.67 -4.18
C THR A 214 78.85 31.20 -4.16
N GLU A 215 78.08 31.76 -3.24
CA GLU A 215 78.49 32.92 -2.42
C GLU A 215 77.59 32.96 -1.18
N GLU A 216 78.24 33.19 -0.04
CA GLU A 216 77.66 33.29 1.29
C GLU A 216 76.93 34.64 1.45
N SER A 217 75.79 34.67 2.17
CA SER A 217 75.56 35.74 3.15
C SER A 217 74.47 35.39 4.16
N ASN A 218 74.96 35.11 5.37
CA ASN A 218 74.42 35.32 6.70
C ASN A 218 73.07 36.08 6.93
N THR A 219 72.37 35.50 7.92
CA THR A 219 71.74 36.11 9.11
C THR A 219 70.27 36.55 9.12
N ALA A 220 69.62 35.93 10.12
CA ALA A 220 68.72 36.50 11.12
C ALA A 220 67.22 36.53 10.82
N ALA A 221 66.51 35.80 11.70
CA ALA A 221 65.30 36.18 12.43
C ALA A 221 64.22 36.96 11.67
N GLU A 222 62.98 36.49 11.72
CA GLU A 222 62.04 36.89 12.77
C GLU A 222 60.74 36.10 12.62
N SER A 223 60.17 35.74 13.75
CA SER A 223 58.79 35.27 13.91
C SER A 223 57.81 36.30 13.35
N THR A 224 56.70 35.87 12.79
CA THR A 224 55.38 36.37 13.20
C THR A 224 54.28 35.52 12.62
N ASP A 225 53.44 35.04 13.54
CA ASP A 225 52.07 34.64 13.31
C ASP A 225 51.32 35.71 12.51
N THR A 226 50.46 35.28 11.59
CA THR A 226 49.29 36.10 11.24
C THR A 226 48.12 35.21 10.85
N ASP A 227 47.27 34.98 11.85
CA ASP A 227 45.86 34.70 11.69
C ASP A 227 45.18 35.72 10.77
N SER A 228 44.37 35.24 9.85
CA SER A 228 43.13 35.91 9.39
C SER A 228 42.28 34.84 8.71
N ASN A 229 41.43 34.15 9.45
CA ASN A 229 40.05 34.55 9.74
C ASN A 229 39.24 34.79 8.45
N TYR A 230 38.65 33.72 7.91
CA TYR A 230 37.48 33.82 7.05
C TYR A 230 36.32 33.15 7.77
N ASP A 231 35.70 33.98 8.62
CA ASP A 231 34.34 33.81 9.11
C ASP A 231 33.39 34.18 7.97
N SER A 232 32.55 33.23 7.57
CA SER A 232 31.27 33.53 6.93
C SER A 232 30.30 32.43 7.34
N SER A 233 29.75 32.61 8.53
CA SER A 233 28.46 32.04 8.89
C SER A 233 27.39 32.79 8.10
N ASP A 234 26.66 32.09 7.22
CA ASP A 234 25.30 32.49 6.84
C ASP A 234 24.40 31.26 7.00
N ASP A 235 23.70 31.30 8.13
CA ASP A 235 22.50 30.56 8.46
C ASP A 235 21.35 31.18 7.65
N ASP A 236 20.75 30.41 6.74
CA ASP A 236 19.41 30.69 6.22
C ASP A 236 18.57 29.42 6.33
N SER A 237 17.98 29.27 7.51
CA SER A 237 16.76 28.53 7.71
C SER A 237 15.63 29.17 6.90
N ASP A 238 15.19 28.53 5.83
CA ASP A 238 13.84 28.77 5.32
C ASP A 238 13.20 27.45 4.87
N THR A 239 12.21 27.06 5.66
CA THR A 239 11.28 25.97 5.36
C THR A 239 9.98 26.61 4.85
N PRO A 240 9.64 26.44 3.56
CA PRO A 240 8.26 26.62 3.13
C PRO A 240 7.52 25.29 3.24
N ASN A 241 6.69 25.21 4.27
CA ASN A 241 5.63 24.22 4.44
C ASN A 241 4.58 24.39 3.33
N ASP A 242 4.78 23.74 2.18
CA ASP A 242 3.75 23.61 1.14
C ASP A 242 3.04 22.26 1.25
N LEU A 243 2.07 22.23 2.17
CA LEU A 243 0.99 21.25 2.16
C LEU A 243 0.12 21.51 0.94
N VAL A 244 0.34 20.73 -0.12
CA VAL A 244 -0.59 20.64 -1.25
C VAL A 244 -1.87 19.93 -0.76
N PRO A 245 -3.06 20.56 -0.78
CA PRO A 245 -4.29 19.86 -0.47
C PRO A 245 -4.61 18.86 -1.58
N ILE A 246 -4.69 17.59 -1.20
CA ILE A 246 -5.18 16.48 -2.03
C ILE A 246 -6.63 16.78 -2.42
N THR A 247 -6.85 17.06 -3.70
CA THR A 247 -8.20 17.11 -4.29
C THR A 247 -8.80 15.70 -4.34
N PRO A 248 -10.09 15.50 -4.01
CA PRO A 248 -10.76 14.22 -4.16
C PRO A 248 -10.72 13.76 -5.63
N PHE A 249 -10.36 12.49 -5.83
CA PHE A 249 -10.40 11.84 -7.13
C PHE A 249 -11.87 11.69 -7.56
N GLU A 250 -12.29 12.43 -8.60
CA GLU A 250 -13.56 12.21 -9.29
C GLU A 250 -13.51 10.88 -10.02
N ILE A 251 -14.47 10.00 -9.73
CA ILE A 251 -14.71 8.78 -10.50
C ILE A 251 -15.50 9.21 -11.75
N PRO A 252 -15.09 8.83 -12.97
CA PRO A 252 -15.85 9.14 -14.17
C PRO A 252 -17.22 8.42 -14.16
N ASP A 253 -18.28 9.16 -14.48
CA ASP A 253 -19.70 8.75 -14.48
C ASP A 253 -20.09 7.67 -15.52
N ASP A 254 -19.14 6.96 -16.12
CA ASP A 254 -19.37 6.14 -17.32
C ASP A 254 -19.71 4.66 -17.04
N TYR A 255 -20.41 4.37 -15.94
CA TYR A 255 -21.11 3.09 -15.78
C TYR A 255 -22.60 3.32 -15.49
N ILE A 256 -23.26 3.97 -16.45
CA ILE A 256 -24.71 3.83 -16.63
C ILE A 256 -24.98 2.39 -17.07
N TYR A 257 -25.67 1.67 -16.19
CA TYR A 257 -26.33 0.40 -16.46
C TYR A 257 -27.13 0.43 -17.76
N THR A 258 -26.87 -0.52 -18.65
CA THR A 258 -27.85 -0.94 -19.66
C THR A 258 -28.28 -2.37 -19.36
N TYR A 259 -29.51 -2.46 -18.85
CA TYR A 259 -30.49 -3.55 -18.78
C TYR A 259 -30.10 -4.91 -18.20
#